data_AF-V5H7J2-F1
#
_entry.id   AF-V5H7J2-F1
#
_cell.length_a   1.000
_cell.length_b   1.000
_cell.length_c   1.000
_cell.angle_alpha   90.00
_cell.angle_beta   90.00
_cell.angle_gamma   90.00
#
_symmetry.space_group_name_H-M   'P 1'
#
loop_
_entity.id
_entity.type
_entity.pdbx_description
1 polymer ?
#
loop_
_entity_poly.entity_id
_entity_poly.type
_entity_poly.pdbx_seq_one_letter_code
_entity_poly.pdbx_strand_id
1 'polypeptide(L)'
;RTQAIMKIPVSTALAVVAVFLLTVNYAPAGHTDTADVRTCEKMDKEAKEVGDKAVDSCNYWCLPDKANGNNYVNKYYPEGTKCMYGGYLESLCIKEACHHPDSEVYKNYVYKKSKKQ
;
A
#
# COMPACT_ATOMS: atom_id res chain seq x y z
N ARG A 1 65.30 23.80 5.59
CA ARG A 1 64.26 23.68 6.63
C ARG A 1 62.98 24.29 6.06
N THR A 2 62.12 23.43 5.54
CA THR A 2 60.95 23.78 4.74
C THR A 2 59.78 24.02 5.69
N GLN A 3 59.19 25.22 5.67
CA GLN A 3 57.96 25.50 6.41
C GLN A 3 56.80 24.82 5.69
N ALA A 4 56.13 23.88 6.36
CA ALA A 4 54.97 23.20 5.83
C ALA A 4 53.75 24.14 5.92
N ILE A 5 53.26 24.56 4.74
CA ILE A 5 52.01 25.28 4.58
C ILE A 5 50.86 24.28 4.78
N MET A 6 50.09 24.44 5.85
CA MET A 6 48.86 23.68 6.07
C MET A 6 47.70 24.41 5.36
N LYS A 7 47.28 23.91 4.19
CA LYS A 7 46.04 24.31 3.52
C LYS A 7 44.91 23.41 4.03
N ILE A 8 44.05 23.95 4.89
CA ILE A 8 42.80 23.30 5.29
C ILE A 8 41.79 23.51 4.15
N PRO A 9 41.24 22.46 3.52
CA PRO A 9 40.12 22.62 2.62
C PRO A 9 38.85 22.91 3.45
N VAL A 10 38.30 24.11 3.30
CA VAL A 10 36.93 24.41 3.74
C VAL A 10 36.00 23.81 2.69
N SER A 11 35.60 22.57 2.90
CA SER A 11 34.50 21.96 2.16
C SER A 11 33.20 22.23 2.92
N THR A 12 32.55 23.34 2.63
CA THR A 12 31.18 23.62 3.09
C THR A 12 30.22 22.71 2.33
N ALA A 13 30.05 21.48 2.81
CA ALA A 13 28.97 20.62 2.36
C ALA A 13 27.66 21.15 2.97
N LEU A 14 26.89 21.89 2.17
CA LEU A 14 25.49 22.16 2.44
C LEU A 14 24.73 20.83 2.37
N ALA A 15 24.59 20.18 3.52
CA ALA A 15 23.67 19.06 3.69
C ALA A 15 22.24 19.63 3.66
N VAL A 16 21.67 19.74 2.47
CA VAL A 16 20.23 19.96 2.31
C VAL A 16 19.55 18.68 2.75
N VAL A 17 19.20 18.60 4.03
CA VAL A 17 18.26 17.59 4.52
C VAL A 17 16.92 17.94 3.89
N ALA A 18 16.66 17.36 2.71
CA ALA A 18 15.32 17.27 2.18
C ALA A 18 14.52 16.42 3.18
N VAL A 19 13.82 17.10 4.09
CA VAL A 19 12.75 16.51 4.86
C VAL A 19 11.72 16.07 3.81
N PHE A 20 11.83 14.82 3.37
CA PHE A 20 10.70 14.11 2.81
C PHE A 20 9.66 14.09 3.92
N LEU A 21 8.81 15.11 3.94
CA LEU A 21 7.48 14.98 4.47
C LEU A 21 6.92 13.80 3.68
N LEU A 22 6.97 12.60 4.29
CA LEU A 22 6.06 11.55 3.91
C LEU A 22 4.71 12.23 3.98
N THR A 23 4.19 12.62 2.83
CA THR A 23 2.77 12.79 2.62
C THR A 23 2.23 11.38 2.78
N VAL A 24 2.11 10.97 4.04
CA VAL A 24 1.20 9.93 4.43
C VAL A 24 -0.13 10.50 3.97
N ASN A 25 -0.54 10.13 2.75
CA ASN A 25 -1.93 10.16 2.36
C ASN A 25 -2.60 9.11 3.25
N TYR A 26 -2.68 9.41 4.56
CA TYR A 26 -3.77 8.98 5.40
C TYR A 26 -4.99 9.41 4.60
N ALA A 27 -5.67 8.44 3.99
CA ALA A 27 -7.00 8.64 3.45
C ALA A 27 -7.77 9.42 4.53
N PRO A 28 -8.29 10.62 4.24
CA PRO A 28 -8.80 11.49 5.27
C PRO A 28 -10.04 10.82 5.88
N ALA A 29 -9.89 10.34 7.12
CA ALA A 29 -11.00 10.19 8.02
C ALA A 29 -11.40 11.61 8.45
N GLY A 30 -12.37 12.22 7.75
CA GLY A 30 -12.87 13.55 8.14
C GLY A 30 -13.73 14.26 7.10
N HIS A 31 -15.03 14.03 7.19
CA HIS A 31 -16.16 14.92 6.86
C HIS A 31 -16.09 15.87 5.66
N THR A 32 -16.80 15.48 4.60
CA THR A 32 -17.60 16.37 3.75
C THR A 32 -19.01 15.78 3.61
N ASP A 33 -20.03 16.63 3.51
CA ASP A 33 -21.47 16.38 3.71
C ASP A 33 -22.21 15.51 2.68
N THR A 34 -21.54 14.49 2.15
CA THR A 34 -22.18 13.29 1.63
C THR A 34 -21.31 12.16 2.11
N ALA A 35 -21.80 11.32 3.04
CA ALA A 35 -21.12 10.08 3.40
C ALA A 35 -20.60 9.45 2.12
N ASP A 36 -19.28 9.41 1.95
CA ASP A 36 -18.64 9.11 0.67
C ASP A 36 -19.03 7.68 0.31
N VAL A 37 -20.14 7.56 -0.44
CA VAL A 37 -20.88 6.32 -0.54
C VAL A 37 -19.92 5.34 -1.17
N ARG A 38 -19.50 4.33 -0.41
CA ARG A 38 -18.59 3.27 -0.85
C ARG A 38 -19.29 2.41 -1.88
N THR A 39 -19.67 2.97 -3.02
CA THR A 39 -20.32 2.22 -4.09
C THR A 39 -19.34 1.20 -4.64
N CYS A 40 -19.86 0.06 -5.10
CA CYS A 40 -18.99 -0.95 -5.69
C CYS A 40 -18.25 -0.43 -6.91
N GLU A 41 -18.88 0.43 -7.72
CA GLU A 41 -18.19 1.11 -8.84
C GLU A 41 -16.93 1.86 -8.39
N LYS A 42 -17.02 2.66 -7.32
CA LYS A 42 -15.90 3.42 -6.79
C LYS A 42 -14.83 2.50 -6.19
N MET A 43 -15.23 1.59 -5.30
CA MET A 43 -14.31 0.70 -4.62
C MET A 43 -13.61 -0.27 -5.59
N ASP A 44 -14.30 -0.74 -6.63
CA ASP A 44 -13.73 -1.59 -7.67
C ASP A 44 -12.65 -0.86 -8.47
N LYS A 45 -12.85 0.43 -8.75
CA LYS A 45 -11.85 1.26 -9.43
C LYS A 45 -10.63 1.45 -8.52
N GLU A 46 -10.84 1.83 -7.28
CA GLU A 46 -9.75 1.99 -6.30
C GLU A 46 -8.98 0.68 -6.08
N ALA A 47 -9.67 -0.47 -6.05
CA ALA A 47 -9.04 -1.78 -5.91
C ALA A 47 -8.15 -2.16 -7.11
N LYS A 48 -8.48 -1.68 -8.32
CA LYS A 48 -7.63 -1.84 -9.51
C LYS A 48 -6.46 -0.88 -9.53
N GLU A 49 -6.63 0.29 -8.94
CA GLU A 49 -5.64 1.39 -8.92
C GLU A 49 -4.76 1.41 -7.66
N VAL A 50 -4.89 0.41 -6.78
CA VAL A 50 -4.18 0.34 -5.49
C VAL A 50 -2.65 0.33 -5.62
N GLY A 51 -2.14 -0.18 -6.75
CA GLY A 51 -0.70 -0.20 -7.06
C GLY A 51 0.12 -0.98 -6.03
N ASP A 52 1.24 -0.38 -5.60
CA ASP A 52 2.18 -0.99 -4.64
C ASP A 52 1.82 -0.77 -3.17
N LYS A 53 0.66 -0.18 -2.88
CA LYS A 53 0.19 0.02 -1.50
C LYS A 53 -0.29 -1.30 -0.92
N ALA A 54 0.09 -1.57 0.33
CA ALA A 54 -0.45 -2.68 1.08
C ALA A 54 -1.83 -2.32 1.65
N VAL A 55 -2.80 -3.21 1.48
CA VAL A 55 -4.15 -3.08 2.06
C VAL A 55 -4.22 -3.79 3.41
N ASP A 56 -5.08 -3.30 4.31
CA ASP A 56 -5.24 -3.91 5.64
C ASP A 56 -5.90 -5.30 5.56
N SER A 57 -6.77 -5.50 4.57
CA SER A 57 -7.43 -6.79 4.29
C SER A 57 -7.56 -7.01 2.79
N CYS A 58 -7.59 -8.28 2.38
CA CYS A 58 -7.77 -8.67 0.98
C CYS A 58 -9.21 -8.51 0.47
N ASN A 59 -10.09 -7.97 1.30
CA ASN A 59 -11.48 -7.68 0.97
C ASN A 59 -11.85 -6.21 1.21
N TYR A 60 -12.88 -5.76 0.52
CA TYR A 60 -13.52 -4.46 0.73
C TYR A 60 -15.04 -4.60 0.64
N TRP A 61 -15.73 -3.83 1.48
CA TRP A 61 -17.19 -3.77 1.49
C TRP A 61 -17.68 -2.58 0.68
N CYS A 62 -18.69 -2.81 -0.16
CA CYS A 62 -19.25 -1.77 -1.01
C CYS A 62 -20.77 -1.90 -1.16
N LEU A 63 -21.44 -0.78 -1.46
CA LEU A 63 -22.85 -0.72 -1.76
C LEU A 63 -23.06 -0.96 -3.27
N PRO A 64 -23.87 -1.95 -3.67
CA PRO A 64 -24.14 -2.20 -5.09
C PRO A 64 -24.96 -1.07 -5.72
N ASP A 65 -25.85 -0.44 -4.95
CA ASP A 65 -26.69 0.69 -5.35
C ASP A 65 -26.84 1.68 -4.17
N LYS A 66 -26.88 2.98 -4.48
CA LYS A 66 -27.11 4.07 -3.51
C LYS A 66 -28.51 4.03 -2.90
N ALA A 67 -29.48 3.40 -3.56
CA ALA A 67 -30.87 3.35 -3.07
C ALA A 67 -31.06 2.46 -1.83
N ASN A 68 -30.18 1.47 -1.62
CA ASN A 68 -30.29 0.51 -0.51
C ASN A 68 -29.07 0.62 0.42
N GLY A 69 -29.05 1.69 1.23
CA GLY A 69 -27.89 2.11 2.03
C GLY A 69 -27.34 1.13 3.07
N ASN A 70 -27.98 -0.01 3.30
CA ASN A 70 -27.54 -1.02 4.27
C ASN A 70 -27.09 -2.35 3.65
N ASN A 71 -27.24 -2.54 2.33
CA ASN A 71 -26.93 -3.82 1.68
C ASN A 71 -25.49 -3.85 1.14
N TYR A 72 -24.51 -3.84 2.05
CA TYR A 72 -23.11 -3.94 1.66
C TYR A 72 -22.80 -5.36 1.17
N VAL A 73 -22.11 -5.46 0.04
CA VAL A 73 -21.56 -6.71 -0.47
C VAL A 73 -20.06 -6.74 -0.23
N ASN A 74 -19.56 -7.94 0.07
CA ASN A 74 -18.14 -8.18 0.23
C ASN A 74 -17.51 -8.49 -1.13
N LYS A 75 -16.40 -7.83 -1.45
CA LYS A 75 -15.61 -8.07 -2.66
C LYS A 75 -14.13 -8.17 -2.30
N TYR A 76 -13.31 -8.62 -3.24
CA TYR A 76 -11.91 -8.91 -3.00
C TYR A 76 -10.99 -8.12 -3.92
N TYR A 77 -9.82 -7.76 -3.38
CA TYR A 77 -8.74 -7.20 -4.17
C TYR A 77 -8.19 -8.26 -5.15
N PRO A 78 -7.62 -7.85 -6.29
CA PRO A 78 -6.99 -8.78 -7.23
C PRO A 78 -5.92 -9.65 -6.59
N GLU A 79 -5.73 -10.87 -7.11
CA GLU A 79 -4.63 -11.73 -6.64
C GLU A 79 -3.27 -11.06 -6.82
N GLY A 80 -2.42 -11.18 -5.80
CA GLY A 80 -1.11 -10.55 -5.77
C GLY A 80 -1.12 -9.09 -5.33
N THR A 81 -2.27 -8.53 -4.95
CA THR A 81 -2.32 -7.25 -4.22
C THR A 81 -1.58 -7.39 -2.90
N LYS A 82 -0.77 -6.39 -2.53
CA LYS A 82 -0.05 -6.39 -1.25
C LYS A 82 -1.02 -6.23 -0.09
N CYS A 83 -0.80 -6.94 1.01
CA CYS A 83 -1.65 -6.87 2.20
C CYS A 83 -0.85 -6.94 3.49
N MET A 84 -1.42 -6.48 4.61
CA MET A 84 -0.80 -6.55 5.94
C MET A 84 -1.28 -7.78 6.72
N TYR A 85 -0.51 -8.87 6.69
CA TYR A 85 -0.77 -10.06 7.50
C TYR A 85 -0.62 -9.73 8.99
N GLY A 86 -1.69 -9.97 9.76
CA GLY A 86 -1.74 -9.63 11.19
C GLY A 86 -1.61 -8.13 11.48
N GLY A 87 -1.69 -7.27 10.46
CA GLY A 87 -1.55 -5.81 10.60
C GLY A 87 -0.11 -5.28 10.65
N TYR A 88 0.91 -6.13 10.53
CA TYR A 88 2.32 -5.69 10.66
C TYR A 88 3.28 -6.30 9.62
N LEU A 89 2.88 -7.35 8.92
CA LEU A 89 3.75 -8.05 7.96
C LEU A 89 3.21 -7.91 6.54
N GLU A 90 3.93 -7.21 5.67
CA GLU A 90 3.56 -7.14 4.25
C GLU A 90 3.61 -8.53 3.61
N SER A 91 2.54 -8.86 2.89
CA SER A 91 2.38 -10.10 2.15
C SER A 91 1.45 -9.89 0.95
N LEU A 92 0.83 -10.96 0.44
CA LEU A 92 0.01 -10.95 -0.77
C LEU A 92 -1.37 -11.56 -0.53
N CYS A 93 -2.36 -10.94 -1.19
CA CYS A 93 -3.69 -11.49 -1.36
C CYS A 93 -3.66 -12.67 -2.33
N ILE A 94 -3.97 -13.86 -1.85
CA ILE A 94 -4.02 -15.09 -2.63
C ILE A 94 -5.29 -15.81 -2.23
N LYS A 95 -6.14 -16.20 -3.19
CA LYS A 95 -7.45 -16.81 -2.89
C LYS A 95 -8.22 -16.07 -1.79
N GLU A 96 -8.40 -14.76 -1.99
CA GLU A 96 -9.22 -13.88 -1.12
C GLU A 96 -8.67 -13.62 0.29
N ALA A 97 -7.55 -14.23 0.68
CA ALA A 97 -6.94 -14.07 2.00
C ALA A 97 -5.52 -13.50 1.94
N CYS A 98 -5.14 -12.78 3.00
CA CYS A 98 -3.75 -12.37 3.20
C CYS A 98 -2.99 -13.55 3.80
N HIS A 99 -2.03 -14.11 3.06
CA HIS A 99 -1.31 -15.31 3.49
C HIS A 99 0.04 -14.97 4.10
N HIS A 100 0.47 -15.65 5.17
CA HIS A 100 1.82 -15.45 5.71
C HIS A 100 2.90 -15.81 4.66
N PRO A 101 4.00 -15.05 4.51
CA PRO A 101 5.08 -15.35 3.56
C PRO A 101 5.68 -16.76 3.69
N ASP A 102 5.71 -17.30 4.91
CA ASP A 102 6.18 -18.68 5.15
C ASP A 102 5.17 -19.78 4.81
N SER A 103 3.90 -19.43 4.55
CA SER A 103 2.89 -20.42 4.21
C SER A 103 3.18 -21.08 2.85
N GLU A 104 2.79 -22.34 2.73
CA GLU A 104 2.95 -23.08 1.47
C GLU A 104 2.18 -22.41 0.32
N VAL A 105 0.99 -21.87 0.61
CA VAL A 105 0.16 -21.15 -0.36
C VAL A 105 0.93 -19.96 -0.96
N TYR A 106 1.57 -19.16 -0.11
CA TYR A 106 2.37 -18.02 -0.54
C TYR A 106 3.56 -18.45 -1.39
N LYS A 107 4.37 -19.40 -0.88
CA LYS A 107 5.56 -19.91 -1.57
C LYS A 107 5.22 -20.47 -2.95
N ASN A 108 4.15 -21.26 -3.03
CA ASN A 108 3.66 -21.83 -4.29
C ASN A 108 3.14 -20.75 -5.26
N TYR A 109 2.46 -19.73 -4.76
CA TYR A 109 2.00 -18.61 -5.59
C TYR A 109 3.17 -17.83 -6.20
N VAL A 110 4.15 -17.45 -5.39
CA VAL A 110 5.34 -16.71 -5.83
C VAL A 110 6.15 -17.55 -6.83
N TYR A 111 6.37 -18.83 -6.56
CA TYR A 111 7.06 -19.74 -7.48
C TYR A 111 6.34 -19.85 -8.83
N LYS A 112 5.01 -20.01 -8.83
CA LYS A 112 4.22 -20.07 -10.07
C LYS A 112 4.29 -18.76 -10.84
N LYS A 113 4.26 -17.61 -10.14
CA LYS A 113 4.34 -16.28 -10.76
C LYS A 113 5.71 -16.07 -11.41
N SER A 114 6.80 -16.46 -10.74
CA SER A 114 8.16 -16.33 -11.28
C SER A 114 8.45 -17.25 -12.48
N LYS A 115 7.66 -18.32 -12.68
CA LYS A 115 7.75 -19.21 -13.84
C LYS A 115 6.94 -18.75 -15.04
N LYS A 116 6.02 -17.78 -14.86
CA LYS A 116 5.17 -17.23 -15.92
C LYS A 116 5.72 -15.94 -16.53
N GLN A 117 6.70 -15.31 -15.89
CA GLN A 117 7.50 -14.21 -16.44
C GLN A 117 8.63 -14.75 -17.30
#